data_AF-A0A7S0Y6F3-F1
#
_entry.id   AF-A0A7S0Y6F3-F1
#
_cell.length_a   1.000
_cell.length_b   1.000
_cell.length_c   1.000
_cell.angle_alpha   90.00
_cell.angle_beta   90.00
_cell.angle_gamma   90.00
#
_symmetry.space_group_name_H-M   'P 1'
#
loop_
_entity.id
_entity.type
_entity.pdbx_description
1 polymer ?
#
loop_
_entity_poly.entity_id
_entity_poly.type
_entity_poly.pdbx_seq_one_letter_code
_entity_poly.pdbx_strand_id
1 'polypeptide(L)'
;MTGTFDLALPVTTFLEAVSNKGRGGRPSAVWLTTLLVLSSLSLSSASNSTSTEGVSCPLGLSDVWTTDGSVSTFAGDGTDANTDGVGTLAQFNQLGELVFAPDGQTVFICQRYSHRIRKMDVATGYVSQFAGTGTDTIVDGVGTNAGFNHPQAIVITPDGATLYVAEVSHIIRKIDIASRNVTLLAGSPATAGYQDGVGASSLFDGPHGIGITPDGSTLVISDSVNRRIRKIDLATANVSTLAGTGVIGNADSTDFTGATATFTEPSAIAITKGGLYALVADRGGEVVRKVSIATGHTTTLAGLAGQSGPVDGIGSTARFAFPFGLSISTDGRTAFVGERFSIRAVDVATGAVSTLAGVSTAGHSDGSGAVALFTNVTWHAVHPSGFYLLAADKFRVRRVDLCPIKCNAGCNGSYYQTTVSCNPDSYPACAPWTDDNSLLSRVRKSATGAVVQLQESLLTGNRSCGLDVFLPGHSLTIMGKPWGGTVVDCTGTGMRFLNVRGGATVKLVDLTIVGGDSGAGDGGLVSVGNASTLEAVNVFFERGSANLGAGGCLFV
;
A
#
# COMPACT_ATOMS: atom_id res chain seq x y z
N MET A 1 28.57 30.90 31.15
CA MET A 1 27.13 31.22 31.19
C MET A 1 26.37 29.93 30.93
N THR A 2 26.01 29.25 32.00
CA THR A 2 24.97 28.22 32.05
C THR A 2 23.62 28.93 31.98
N GLY A 3 22.69 28.45 31.15
CA GLY A 3 21.35 29.00 31.02
C GLY A 3 20.36 27.92 30.64
N THR A 4 19.72 27.37 31.67
CA THR A 4 18.49 26.58 31.66
C THR A 4 17.29 27.40 31.19
N PHE A 5 16.32 26.76 30.53
CA PHE A 5 14.93 27.22 30.52
C PHE A 5 14.01 26.03 30.80
N ASP A 6 13.26 26.16 31.89
CA ASP A 6 12.19 25.29 32.35
C ASP A 6 10.97 25.38 31.43
N LEU A 7 10.26 24.25 31.27
CA LEU A 7 8.82 24.27 31.00
C LEU A 7 8.11 23.43 32.06
N ALA A 8 7.37 24.11 32.92
CA ALA A 8 6.55 23.54 33.99
C ALA A 8 5.25 22.91 33.44
N LEU A 9 4.84 21.78 34.00
CA LEU A 9 3.45 21.29 33.97
C LEU A 9 2.89 21.33 35.39
N PRO A 10 1.66 21.80 35.62
CA PRO A 10 1.09 21.86 36.97
C PRO A 10 0.46 20.50 37.35
N VAL A 11 0.86 19.96 38.49
CA VAL A 11 0.12 18.92 39.21
C VAL A 11 -0.61 19.60 40.36
N THR A 12 -1.94 19.61 40.31
CA THR A 12 -2.81 20.06 41.40
C THR A 12 -3.01 18.92 42.40
N THR A 13 -2.45 19.05 43.60
CA THR A 13 -2.80 18.22 44.76
C THR A 13 -3.67 19.02 45.74
N PHE A 14 -4.91 18.57 45.95
CA PHE A 14 -5.77 19.01 47.05
C PHE A 14 -5.31 18.32 48.35
N LEU A 15 -5.01 19.12 49.39
CA LEU A 15 -4.83 18.65 50.77
C LEU A 15 -6.04 19.13 51.59
N GLU A 16 -6.83 18.20 52.13
CA GLU A 16 -7.73 18.47 53.25
C GLU A 16 -7.10 17.94 54.54
N ALA A 17 -6.87 18.84 55.49
CA ALA A 17 -6.40 18.54 56.82
C ALA A 17 -7.60 18.26 57.74
N VAL A 18 -7.67 17.06 58.32
CA VAL A 18 -8.56 16.76 59.46
C VAL A 18 -7.72 16.60 60.72
N SER A 19 -7.82 17.62 61.58
CA SER A 19 -7.29 17.65 62.94
C SER A 19 -8.18 16.82 63.87
N ASN A 20 -7.61 15.95 64.71
CA ASN A 20 -8.28 15.51 65.92
C ASN A 20 -7.34 15.52 67.15
N LYS A 21 -7.79 16.20 68.20
CA LYS A 21 -7.08 16.46 69.46
C LYS A 21 -7.14 15.25 70.40
N GLY A 22 -6.06 14.99 71.14
CA GLY A 22 -6.07 14.04 72.26
C GLY A 22 -4.81 14.02 73.14
N ARG A 23 -4.78 14.92 74.14
CA ARG A 23 -4.11 14.85 75.46
C ARG A 23 -2.59 14.53 75.57
N GLY A 24 -1.82 15.59 75.91
CA GLY A 24 -0.90 15.57 77.06
C GLY A 24 0.60 15.36 76.79
N GLY A 25 1.36 16.45 76.56
CA GLY A 25 2.83 16.47 76.61
C GLY A 25 3.42 17.65 75.82
N ARG A 26 4.44 18.31 76.36
CA ARG A 26 5.04 19.62 75.96
C ARG A 26 5.62 19.68 74.51
N PRO A 27 5.88 20.88 73.95
CA PRO A 27 5.98 21.09 72.51
C PRO A 27 7.41 20.99 71.92
N SER A 28 7.43 20.81 70.60
CA SER A 28 8.43 21.25 69.59
C SER A 28 9.72 20.43 69.38
N ALA A 29 9.69 19.58 68.35
CA ALA A 29 10.64 19.58 67.21
C ALA A 29 10.13 18.60 66.14
N VAL A 30 9.49 19.10 65.07
CA VAL A 30 9.14 18.27 63.91
C VAL A 30 10.32 18.35 62.94
N TRP A 31 11.14 17.30 62.93
CA TRP A 31 12.12 17.05 61.86
C TRP A 31 11.39 16.45 60.67
N LEU A 32 11.31 17.20 59.56
CA LEU A 32 10.82 16.67 58.29
C LEU A 32 11.91 15.76 57.70
N THR A 33 11.85 14.46 58.01
CA THR A 33 12.66 13.46 57.32
C THR A 33 11.95 13.09 56.02
N THR A 34 12.51 13.52 54.89
CA THR A 34 12.09 13.02 53.58
C THR A 34 12.67 11.62 53.44
N LEU A 35 11.84 10.60 53.68
CA LEU A 35 12.20 9.20 53.48
C LEU A 35 12.20 8.92 51.97
N LEU A 36 13.37 9.03 51.34
CA LEU A 36 13.59 8.53 49.99
C LEU A 36 13.72 6.99 50.09
N VAL A 37 12.61 6.27 49.89
CA VAL A 37 12.66 4.81 49.73
C VAL A 37 13.26 4.52 48.35
N LEU A 38 14.58 4.36 48.30
CA LEU A 38 15.25 3.61 47.25
C LEU A 38 14.97 2.12 47.50
N SER A 39 13.89 1.59 46.93
CA SER A 39 13.78 0.15 46.75
C SER A 39 14.69 -0.26 45.60
N SER A 40 15.85 -0.81 45.98
CA SER A 40 16.62 -1.70 45.11
C SER A 40 15.81 -2.97 44.89
N LEU A 41 15.23 -3.13 43.70
CA LEU A 41 14.73 -4.42 43.23
C LEU A 41 15.85 -5.11 42.46
N SER A 42 16.55 -6.00 43.15
CA SER A 42 17.31 -7.08 42.56
C SER A 42 16.35 -8.04 41.84
N LEU A 43 16.44 -8.15 40.51
CA LEU A 43 15.86 -9.29 39.81
C LEU A 43 16.80 -10.49 39.98
N SER A 44 16.45 -11.38 40.91
CA SER A 44 16.89 -12.77 40.87
C SER A 44 16.04 -13.54 39.86
N SER A 45 16.70 -14.37 39.06
CA SER A 45 16.08 -15.32 38.15
C SER A 45 15.34 -16.41 38.93
N ALA A 46 14.02 -16.49 38.76
CA ALA A 46 13.27 -17.71 39.01
C ALA A 46 12.05 -17.77 38.08
N SER A 47 12.04 -18.81 37.25
CA SER A 47 10.99 -19.22 36.33
C SER A 47 9.67 -19.54 37.06
N ASN A 48 8.55 -18.92 36.66
CA ASN A 48 7.27 -19.64 36.57
C ASN A 48 6.22 -18.95 35.69
N SER A 49 5.65 -19.75 34.79
CA SER A 49 4.36 -19.67 34.09
C SER A 49 3.78 -18.31 33.66
N THR A 50 3.85 -18.04 32.37
CA THR A 50 3.12 -16.99 31.65
C THR A 50 1.62 -17.32 31.51
N SER A 51 0.76 -16.48 32.09
CA SER A 51 -0.63 -16.30 31.64
C SER A 51 -0.66 -15.13 30.65
N THR A 52 -0.87 -15.41 29.37
CA THR A 52 -1.06 -14.39 28.32
C THR A 52 -2.47 -13.82 28.42
N GLU A 53 -2.62 -12.65 29.05
CA GLU A 53 -3.74 -11.77 28.74
C GLU A 53 -3.58 -11.23 27.31
N GLY A 54 -4.68 -11.24 26.56
CA GLY A 54 -4.71 -10.82 25.17
C GLY A 54 -4.22 -9.38 25.00
N VAL A 55 -3.22 -9.21 24.14
CA VAL A 55 -2.75 -7.89 23.71
C VAL A 55 -3.88 -7.25 22.90
N SER A 56 -4.58 -6.29 23.50
CA SER A 56 -5.45 -5.37 22.78
C SER A 56 -4.59 -4.36 22.02
N CYS A 57 -4.86 -4.16 20.73
CA CYS A 57 -4.29 -3.04 19.98
C CYS A 57 -4.71 -1.73 20.67
N PRO A 58 -3.77 -0.89 21.13
CA PRO A 58 -4.11 0.45 21.59
C PRO A 58 -4.57 1.23 20.35
N LEU A 59 -5.86 1.58 20.30
CA LEU A 59 -6.36 2.58 19.36
C LEU A 59 -5.65 3.90 19.69
N GLY A 60 -4.64 4.28 18.90
CA GLY A 60 -3.93 5.54 19.09
C GLY A 60 -2.49 5.64 18.58
N LEU A 61 -1.90 4.58 18.01
CA LEU A 61 -0.59 4.69 17.37
C LEU A 61 -0.76 5.07 15.90
N SER A 62 -0.13 6.18 15.48
CA SER A 62 -0.04 6.64 14.10
C SER A 62 0.50 5.53 13.18
N ASP A 63 0.10 5.52 11.92
CA ASP A 63 0.48 4.50 10.94
C ASP A 63 1.98 4.58 10.56
N VAL A 64 2.90 4.23 11.47
CA VAL A 64 4.35 4.08 11.19
C VAL A 64 4.62 2.77 10.45
N TRP A 65 4.89 2.82 9.14
CA TRP A 65 5.26 1.63 8.37
C TRP A 65 6.68 1.20 8.75
N THR A 66 6.86 -0.08 9.00
CA THR A 66 8.18 -0.65 9.32
C THR A 66 8.88 -1.08 8.02
N THR A 67 10.21 -1.14 8.05
CA THR A 67 11.07 -1.53 6.92
C THR A 67 11.05 -3.03 6.61
N ASP A 68 9.95 -3.70 6.93
CA ASP A 68 9.84 -5.16 6.93
C ASP A 68 9.19 -5.73 5.66
N GLY A 69 8.65 -4.88 4.78
CA GLY A 69 8.16 -5.30 3.46
C GLY A 69 9.25 -5.95 2.62
N SER A 70 8.94 -7.01 1.87
CA SER A 70 9.92 -7.69 1.01
C SER A 70 10.04 -6.97 -0.33
N VAL A 71 11.26 -6.82 -0.85
CA VAL A 71 11.57 -6.23 -2.15
C VAL A 71 12.14 -7.31 -3.05
N SER A 72 11.57 -7.45 -4.25
CA SER A 72 12.03 -8.38 -5.27
C SER A 72 11.99 -7.74 -6.67
N THR A 73 12.84 -8.21 -7.58
CA THR A 73 12.77 -7.82 -8.99
C THR A 73 11.63 -8.58 -9.70
N PHE A 74 10.64 -7.85 -10.20
CA PHE A 74 9.47 -8.40 -10.88
C PHE A 74 9.71 -8.53 -12.38
N ALA A 75 10.28 -7.50 -13.00
CA ALA A 75 10.66 -7.51 -14.42
C ALA A 75 11.89 -6.62 -14.68
N GLY A 76 12.60 -6.86 -15.78
CA GLY A 76 13.83 -6.14 -16.12
C GLY A 76 15.08 -6.75 -15.50
N ASP A 77 16.18 -6.76 -16.26
CA ASP A 77 17.50 -7.19 -15.80
C ASP A 77 18.41 -6.01 -15.40
N GLY A 78 17.98 -4.78 -15.67
CA GLY A 78 18.76 -3.56 -15.45
C GLY A 78 19.65 -3.14 -16.62
N THR A 79 19.51 -3.80 -17.77
CA THR A 79 20.15 -3.37 -19.01
C THR A 79 19.28 -2.35 -19.73
N ASP A 80 19.93 -1.36 -20.34
CA ASP A 80 19.25 -0.34 -21.13
C ASP A 80 18.92 -0.90 -22.52
N ALA A 81 17.73 -1.48 -22.65
CA ALA A 81 17.23 -2.10 -23.88
C ALA A 81 15.69 -2.13 -23.90
N ASN A 82 15.05 -2.54 -25.00
CA ASN A 82 13.58 -2.48 -25.16
C ASN A 82 12.95 -3.79 -25.64
N THR A 83 13.47 -4.90 -25.12
CA THR A 83 13.04 -6.24 -25.52
C THR A 83 11.73 -6.63 -24.81
N ASP A 84 10.77 -7.17 -25.55
CA ASP A 84 9.57 -7.81 -25.00
C ASP A 84 9.94 -9.18 -24.41
N GLY A 85 9.28 -9.61 -23.35
CA GLY A 85 9.66 -10.85 -22.66
C GLY A 85 8.95 -11.04 -21.33
N VAL A 86 9.28 -12.13 -20.64
CA VAL A 86 8.72 -12.46 -19.32
C VAL A 86 9.73 -12.11 -18.23
N GLY A 87 9.28 -11.40 -17.20
CA GLY A 87 10.09 -11.11 -16.01
C GLY A 87 11.40 -10.43 -16.36
N THR A 88 12.53 -11.02 -15.96
CA THR A 88 13.88 -10.47 -16.23
C THR A 88 14.33 -10.57 -17.68
N LEU A 89 13.61 -11.32 -18.54
CA LEU A 89 13.87 -11.34 -19.98
C LEU A 89 13.25 -10.13 -20.71
N ALA A 90 12.26 -9.48 -20.10
CA ALA A 90 11.82 -8.17 -20.56
C ALA A 90 12.91 -7.14 -20.23
N GLN A 91 13.17 -6.23 -21.16
CA GLN A 91 14.13 -5.14 -20.95
C GLN A 91 13.46 -3.79 -21.14
N PHE A 92 13.93 -2.82 -20.34
CA PHE A 92 13.37 -1.48 -20.31
C PHE A 92 14.43 -0.40 -20.51
N ASN A 93 14.18 0.54 -21.41
CA ASN A 93 14.83 1.83 -21.39
C ASN A 93 13.98 2.80 -20.56
N GLN A 94 14.66 3.58 -19.73
CA GLN A 94 14.18 4.59 -18.77
C GLN A 94 12.67 4.55 -18.50
N LEU A 95 12.31 3.89 -17.41
CA LEU A 95 10.93 3.75 -16.95
C LEU A 95 10.36 5.10 -16.48
N GLY A 96 9.24 5.48 -17.09
CA GLY A 96 8.33 6.52 -16.65
C GLY A 96 7.38 6.00 -15.56
N GLU A 97 6.21 6.63 -15.46
CA GLU A 97 5.13 6.14 -14.60
C GLU A 97 4.58 4.79 -15.05
N LEU A 98 4.09 4.03 -14.07
CA LEU A 98 3.41 2.77 -14.26
C LEU A 98 2.06 2.82 -13.53
N VAL A 99 1.03 2.19 -14.09
CA VAL A 99 -0.32 2.20 -13.53
C VAL A 99 -0.98 0.83 -13.69
N PHE A 100 -1.63 0.35 -12.63
CA PHE A 100 -2.45 -0.85 -12.71
C PHE A 100 -3.80 -0.54 -13.36
N ALA A 101 -4.25 -1.45 -14.21
CA ALA A 101 -5.66 -1.52 -14.56
C ALA A 101 -6.51 -1.83 -13.31
N PRO A 102 -7.78 -1.40 -13.25
CA PRO A 102 -8.64 -1.61 -12.07
C PRO A 102 -8.80 -3.07 -11.66
N ASP A 103 -8.67 -4.00 -12.60
CA ASP A 103 -8.71 -5.44 -12.35
C ASP A 103 -7.45 -6.00 -11.64
N GLY A 104 -6.37 -5.22 -11.57
CA GLY A 104 -5.08 -5.63 -11.02
C GLY A 104 -4.29 -6.61 -11.88
N GLN A 105 -4.80 -6.99 -13.05
CA GLN A 105 -4.18 -8.02 -13.91
C GLN A 105 -3.23 -7.43 -14.95
N THR A 106 -3.42 -6.16 -15.30
CA THR A 106 -2.60 -5.47 -16.29
C THR A 106 -1.89 -4.27 -15.66
N VAL A 107 -0.64 -4.03 -16.05
CA VAL A 107 0.09 -2.78 -15.80
C VAL A 107 0.42 -2.10 -17.11
N PHE A 108 0.14 -0.81 -17.23
CA PHE A 108 0.64 0.03 -18.31
C PHE A 108 1.85 0.82 -17.84
N ILE A 109 2.87 0.94 -18.69
CA ILE A 109 4.18 1.49 -18.32
C ILE A 109 4.60 2.49 -19.39
N CYS A 110 4.88 3.72 -18.99
CA CYS A 110 5.56 4.70 -19.83
C CYS A 110 7.04 4.34 -19.95
N GLN A 111 7.57 4.33 -21.17
CA GLN A 111 9.00 4.22 -21.41
C GLN A 111 9.51 5.45 -22.15
N ARG A 112 10.31 6.24 -21.44
CA ARG A 112 10.60 7.62 -21.81
C ARG A 112 11.48 7.73 -23.07
N TYR A 113 12.70 7.17 -23.10
CA TYR A 113 13.53 7.28 -24.33
C TYR A 113 13.23 6.22 -25.39
N SER A 114 12.35 5.25 -25.11
CA SER A 114 11.88 4.33 -26.14
C SER A 114 10.63 4.82 -26.85
N HIS A 115 10.03 5.95 -26.45
CA HIS A 115 8.85 6.53 -27.10
C HIS A 115 7.66 5.55 -27.19
N ARG A 116 7.47 4.75 -26.13
CA ARG A 116 6.48 3.65 -26.09
C ARG A 116 5.70 3.65 -24.79
N ILE A 117 4.48 3.13 -24.90
CA ILE A 117 3.71 2.60 -23.78
C ILE A 117 3.82 1.08 -23.85
N ARG A 118 4.25 0.44 -22.77
CA ARG A 118 4.27 -1.02 -22.62
C ARG A 118 3.06 -1.48 -21.81
N LYS A 119 2.68 -2.73 -22.02
CA LYS A 119 1.69 -3.45 -21.22
C LYS A 119 2.36 -4.67 -20.61
N MET A 120 2.12 -4.91 -19.33
CA MET A 120 2.57 -6.09 -18.61
C MET A 120 1.38 -6.85 -18.03
N ASP A 121 1.36 -8.16 -18.25
CA ASP A 121 0.44 -9.07 -17.57
C ASP A 121 1.02 -9.47 -16.21
N VAL A 122 0.25 -9.28 -15.14
CA VAL A 122 0.72 -9.43 -13.76
C VAL A 122 0.86 -10.91 -13.38
N ALA A 123 0.02 -11.79 -13.89
CA ALA A 123 0.06 -13.21 -13.54
C ALA A 123 1.26 -13.93 -14.18
N THR A 124 1.56 -13.59 -15.43
CA THR A 124 2.62 -14.21 -16.21
C THR A 124 3.93 -13.43 -16.17
N GLY A 125 3.89 -12.14 -15.84
CA GLY A 125 5.04 -11.24 -15.94
C GLY A 125 5.43 -10.90 -17.39
N TYR A 126 4.58 -11.21 -18.38
CA TYR A 126 4.86 -10.94 -19.78
C TYR A 126 4.68 -9.45 -20.11
N VAL A 127 5.72 -8.83 -20.66
CA VAL A 127 5.78 -7.44 -21.08
C VAL A 127 5.80 -7.36 -22.60
N SER A 128 4.90 -6.54 -23.15
CA SER A 128 4.79 -6.31 -24.59
C SER A 128 4.53 -4.84 -24.94
N GLN A 129 4.80 -4.45 -26.18
CA GLN A 129 4.48 -3.11 -26.66
C GLN A 129 2.96 -2.88 -26.82
N PHE A 130 2.45 -1.83 -26.16
CA PHE A 130 1.03 -1.46 -26.22
C PHE A 130 0.75 -0.30 -27.19
N ALA A 131 1.61 0.72 -27.23
CA ALA A 131 1.51 1.82 -28.19
C ALA A 131 2.88 2.47 -28.41
N GLY A 132 3.01 3.24 -29.49
CA GLY A 132 4.23 3.97 -29.82
C GLY A 132 4.96 3.40 -31.03
N THR A 133 5.56 4.23 -31.86
CA THR A 133 6.40 3.83 -33.01
C THR A 133 7.81 3.41 -32.60
N GLY A 134 8.24 3.78 -31.39
CA GLY A 134 9.64 3.64 -30.99
C GLY A 134 10.55 4.78 -31.45
N THR A 135 9.98 5.79 -32.10
CA THR A 135 10.70 6.96 -32.62
C THR A 135 10.11 8.24 -32.08
N ASP A 136 10.96 9.23 -31.86
CA ASP A 136 10.56 10.55 -31.39
C ASP A 136 9.67 11.28 -32.40
N THR A 137 8.35 11.15 -32.23
CA THR A 137 7.34 11.68 -33.15
C THR A 137 6.08 12.04 -32.37
N ILE A 138 5.35 13.06 -32.82
CA ILE A 138 4.10 13.49 -32.19
C ILE A 138 2.99 13.27 -33.21
N VAL A 139 2.49 12.04 -33.27
CA VAL A 139 1.53 11.61 -34.30
C VAL A 139 0.40 10.84 -33.64
N ASP A 140 -0.84 11.25 -33.88
CA ASP A 140 -2.04 10.49 -33.52
C ASP A 140 -2.15 9.22 -34.38
N GLY A 141 -2.76 8.17 -33.82
CA GLY A 141 -2.86 6.90 -34.53
C GLY A 141 -3.24 5.74 -33.62
N VAL A 142 -3.27 4.54 -34.18
CA VAL A 142 -3.68 3.33 -33.46
C VAL A 142 -2.46 2.49 -33.09
N GLY A 143 -2.34 2.15 -31.80
CA GLY A 143 -1.34 1.23 -31.29
C GLY A 143 0.09 1.65 -31.65
N THR A 144 0.79 0.80 -32.42
CA THR A 144 2.20 1.03 -32.81
C THR A 144 2.38 2.09 -33.89
N ASN A 145 1.29 2.60 -34.48
CA ASN A 145 1.35 3.68 -35.47
C ASN A 145 1.25 5.07 -34.83
N ALA A 146 0.91 5.16 -33.54
CA ALA A 146 0.94 6.41 -32.79
C ALA A 146 2.38 6.78 -32.40
N GLY A 147 2.75 8.05 -32.57
CA GLY A 147 4.04 8.59 -32.13
C GLY A 147 3.94 9.20 -30.73
N PHE A 148 4.96 8.96 -29.90
CA PHE A 148 5.16 9.66 -28.62
C PHE A 148 6.53 10.38 -28.58
N ASN A 149 6.59 11.49 -27.85
CA ASN A 149 7.81 12.22 -27.48
C ASN A 149 7.99 12.16 -25.97
N HIS A 150 8.82 11.22 -25.51
CA HIS A 150 9.16 11.02 -24.10
C HIS A 150 7.95 11.01 -23.15
N PRO A 151 7.08 9.98 -23.24
CA PRO A 151 5.96 9.87 -22.31
C PRO A 151 6.50 9.77 -20.88
N GLN A 152 6.03 10.65 -19.98
CA GLN A 152 6.55 10.79 -18.62
C GLN A 152 5.64 10.11 -17.61
N ALA A 153 4.35 10.46 -17.66
CA ALA A 153 3.34 10.03 -16.71
C ALA A 153 2.14 9.41 -17.40
N ILE A 154 1.44 8.51 -16.68
CA ILE A 154 0.27 7.80 -17.18
C ILE A 154 -0.71 7.52 -16.06
N VAL A 155 -2.00 7.76 -16.33
CA VAL A 155 -3.10 7.37 -15.44
C VAL A 155 -4.19 6.67 -16.25
N ILE A 156 -4.94 5.79 -15.60
CA ILE A 156 -6.09 5.10 -16.18
C ILE A 156 -7.39 5.60 -15.55
N THR A 157 -8.46 5.65 -16.34
CA THR A 157 -9.80 5.94 -15.83
C THR A 157 -10.28 4.85 -14.86
N PRO A 158 -11.14 5.18 -13.86
CA PRO A 158 -11.67 4.20 -12.91
C PRO A 158 -12.40 3.02 -13.55
N ASP A 159 -13.01 3.22 -14.72
CA ASP A 159 -13.68 2.18 -15.51
C ASP A 159 -12.72 1.31 -16.33
N GLY A 160 -11.42 1.65 -16.36
CA GLY A 160 -10.39 0.94 -17.09
C GLY A 160 -10.43 1.13 -18.61
N ALA A 161 -11.19 2.09 -19.13
CA ALA A 161 -11.41 2.25 -20.57
C ALA A 161 -10.37 3.15 -21.26
N THR A 162 -9.85 4.17 -20.58
CA THR A 162 -8.98 5.19 -21.19
C THR A 162 -7.71 5.42 -20.37
N LEU A 163 -6.56 5.52 -21.04
CA LEU A 163 -5.31 6.01 -20.46
C LEU A 163 -5.13 7.48 -20.84
N TYR A 164 -4.56 8.27 -19.94
CA TYR A 164 -4.07 9.62 -20.22
C TYR A 164 -2.57 9.67 -20.00
N VAL A 165 -1.85 10.26 -20.94
CA VAL A 165 -0.38 10.28 -20.96
C VAL A 165 0.11 11.71 -21.04
N ALA A 166 1.01 12.10 -20.14
CA ALA A 166 1.72 13.38 -20.22
C ALA A 166 3.04 13.21 -20.97
N GLU A 167 3.32 14.09 -21.93
CA GLU A 167 4.51 14.04 -22.79
C GLU A 167 5.38 15.28 -22.61
N VAL A 168 6.70 15.13 -22.79
CA VAL A 168 7.63 16.27 -22.66
C VAL A 168 7.39 17.33 -23.74
N SER A 169 6.73 16.96 -24.85
CA SER A 169 6.31 17.86 -25.93
C SER A 169 5.17 18.81 -25.57
N HIS A 170 4.92 19.04 -24.28
CA HIS A 170 3.93 20.02 -23.76
C HIS A 170 2.47 19.63 -23.98
N ILE A 171 2.18 18.33 -24.07
CA ILE A 171 0.83 17.83 -24.39
C ILE A 171 0.39 16.70 -23.46
N ILE A 172 -0.92 16.55 -23.36
CA ILE A 172 -1.59 15.40 -22.76
C ILE A 172 -2.30 14.62 -23.88
N ARG A 173 -2.02 13.33 -24.00
CA ARG A 173 -2.70 12.41 -24.91
C ARG A 173 -3.73 11.59 -24.16
N LYS A 174 -4.72 11.07 -24.88
CA LYS A 174 -5.60 9.99 -24.42
C LYS A 174 -5.46 8.77 -25.32
N ILE A 175 -5.56 7.59 -24.73
CA ILE A 175 -5.54 6.30 -25.41
C ILE A 175 -6.80 5.54 -25.03
N ASP A 176 -7.66 5.25 -25.99
CA ASP A 176 -8.74 4.27 -25.80
C ASP A 176 -8.11 2.88 -25.74
N ILE A 177 -8.30 2.15 -24.63
CA ILE A 177 -7.57 0.90 -24.39
C ILE A 177 -8.02 -0.20 -25.36
N ALA A 178 -9.33 -0.27 -25.65
CA ALA A 178 -9.91 -1.34 -26.47
C ALA A 178 -9.47 -1.24 -27.94
N SER A 179 -9.56 -0.05 -28.52
CA SER A 179 -9.16 0.22 -29.91
C SER A 179 -7.68 0.56 -30.05
N ARG A 180 -6.99 0.87 -28.95
CA ARG A 180 -5.62 1.43 -28.91
C ARG A 180 -5.48 2.76 -29.65
N ASN A 181 -6.58 3.49 -29.85
CA ASN A 181 -6.55 4.77 -30.55
C ASN A 181 -5.97 5.88 -29.66
N VAL A 182 -4.88 6.50 -30.10
CA VAL A 182 -4.17 7.58 -29.42
C VAL A 182 -4.52 8.91 -30.08
N THR A 183 -4.99 9.87 -29.28
CA THR A 183 -5.38 11.22 -29.75
C THR A 183 -4.89 12.30 -28.80
N LEU A 184 -4.65 13.50 -29.33
CA LEU A 184 -4.42 14.70 -28.51
C LEU A 184 -5.65 15.02 -27.65
N LEU A 185 -5.45 15.19 -26.33
CA LEU A 185 -6.48 15.72 -25.43
C LEU A 185 -6.32 17.23 -25.25
N ALA A 186 -5.11 17.67 -24.88
CA ALA A 186 -4.82 19.06 -24.54
C ALA A 186 -3.34 19.42 -24.74
N GLY A 187 -3.06 20.71 -24.84
CA GLY A 187 -1.73 21.25 -25.12
C GLY A 187 -1.48 21.48 -26.61
N SER A 188 -0.45 22.26 -26.92
CA SER A 188 0.01 22.50 -28.29
C SER A 188 1.42 21.91 -28.45
N PRO A 189 1.61 20.92 -29.33
CA PRO A 189 2.91 20.30 -29.57
C PRO A 189 4.01 21.34 -29.82
N ALA A 190 5.17 21.14 -29.16
CA ALA A 190 6.36 21.99 -29.29
C ALA A 190 6.16 23.49 -28.96
N THR A 191 5.03 23.86 -28.35
CA THR A 191 4.76 25.23 -27.89
C THR A 191 4.66 25.24 -26.38
N ALA A 192 5.75 25.60 -25.71
CA ALA A 192 5.78 25.76 -24.28
C ALA A 192 4.97 27.00 -23.83
N GLY A 193 4.30 26.89 -22.70
CA GLY A 193 3.57 28.01 -22.08
C GLY A 193 2.62 27.53 -21.00
N TYR A 194 1.80 28.42 -20.43
CA TYR A 194 0.86 28.07 -19.36
C TYR A 194 -0.55 28.60 -19.60
N GLN A 195 -0.86 28.98 -20.84
CA GLN A 195 -2.16 29.51 -21.20
C GLN A 195 -3.27 28.49 -20.86
N ASP A 196 -4.26 28.97 -20.11
CA ASP A 196 -5.51 28.24 -19.88
C ASP A 196 -6.37 28.27 -21.15
N GLY A 197 -7.18 27.24 -21.37
CA GLY A 197 -7.98 27.11 -22.59
C GLY A 197 -8.49 25.69 -22.80
N VAL A 198 -9.23 25.49 -23.89
CA VAL A 198 -9.83 24.18 -24.21
C VAL A 198 -8.94 23.42 -25.19
N GLY A 199 -8.62 22.17 -24.85
CA GLY A 199 -7.88 21.25 -25.72
C GLY A 199 -6.56 21.84 -26.24
N ALA A 200 -6.41 21.90 -27.56
CA ALA A 200 -5.18 22.39 -28.23
C ALA A 200 -4.89 23.89 -28.05
N SER A 201 -5.87 24.68 -27.56
CA SER A 201 -5.67 26.11 -27.27
C SER A 201 -5.03 26.36 -25.91
N SER A 202 -4.88 25.32 -25.08
CA SER A 202 -4.14 25.38 -23.81
C SER A 202 -2.65 25.11 -24.04
N LEU A 203 -1.79 25.59 -23.13
CA LEU A 203 -0.35 25.36 -23.16
C LEU A 203 0.15 24.77 -21.83
N PHE A 204 1.18 23.94 -21.92
CA PHE A 204 1.95 23.38 -20.79
C PHE A 204 3.45 23.62 -20.99
N ASP A 205 4.25 23.44 -19.95
CA ASP A 205 5.71 23.44 -20.00
C ASP A 205 6.27 22.33 -19.09
N GLY A 206 6.60 21.19 -19.71
CA GLY A 206 7.02 19.98 -19.02
C GLY A 206 5.96 19.39 -18.08
N PRO A 207 4.79 18.96 -18.58
CA PRO A 207 3.84 18.21 -17.76
C PRO A 207 4.45 16.85 -17.38
N HIS A 208 4.59 16.58 -16.08
CA HIS A 208 5.40 15.45 -15.60
C HIS A 208 4.63 14.39 -14.83
N GLY A 209 3.67 14.77 -13.99
CA GLY A 209 2.85 13.89 -13.16
C GLY A 209 1.38 14.11 -13.45
N ILE A 210 0.59 13.04 -13.44
CA ILE A 210 -0.84 13.07 -13.75
C ILE A 210 -1.63 12.23 -12.75
N GLY A 211 -2.74 12.78 -12.24
CA GLY A 211 -3.69 12.05 -11.41
C GLY A 211 -5.10 12.27 -11.92
N ILE A 212 -5.99 11.31 -11.70
CA ILE A 212 -7.41 11.41 -12.04
C ILE A 212 -8.27 11.32 -10.78
N THR A 213 -9.34 12.11 -10.73
CA THR A 213 -10.31 12.01 -9.64
C THR A 213 -11.04 10.67 -9.65
N PRO A 214 -11.47 10.14 -8.48
CA PRO A 214 -12.13 8.83 -8.40
C PRO A 214 -13.44 8.71 -9.20
N ASP A 215 -14.09 9.84 -9.49
CA ASP A 215 -15.27 9.92 -10.36
C ASP A 215 -14.93 9.94 -11.86
N GLY A 216 -13.64 9.97 -12.22
CA GLY A 216 -13.15 10.03 -13.59
C GLY A 216 -13.40 11.36 -14.30
N SER A 217 -13.77 12.43 -13.59
CA SER A 217 -14.20 13.70 -14.21
C SER A 217 -13.06 14.69 -14.47
N THR A 218 -12.00 14.65 -13.66
CA THR A 218 -10.96 15.68 -13.66
C THR A 218 -9.56 15.05 -13.64
N LEU A 219 -8.70 15.49 -14.57
CA LEU A 219 -7.26 15.26 -14.47
C LEU A 219 -6.60 16.40 -13.69
N VAL A 220 -5.61 16.07 -12.87
CA VAL A 220 -4.72 17.03 -12.19
C VAL A 220 -3.30 16.74 -12.65
N ILE A 221 -2.58 17.78 -13.07
CA ILE A 221 -1.29 17.67 -13.74
C ILE A 221 -0.28 18.55 -13.01
N SER A 222 0.92 18.02 -12.77
CA SER A 222 2.07 18.84 -12.41
C SER A 222 2.74 19.37 -13.67
N ASP A 223 2.58 20.66 -13.91
CA ASP A 223 3.18 21.41 -15.02
C ASP A 223 4.53 21.97 -14.54
N SER A 224 5.54 21.10 -14.57
CA SER A 224 6.71 21.17 -13.69
C SER A 224 7.60 22.38 -13.95
N VAL A 225 7.87 22.69 -15.22
CA VAL A 225 8.73 23.83 -15.60
C VAL A 225 8.00 25.14 -15.35
N ASN A 226 6.69 25.15 -15.60
CA ASN A 226 5.81 26.26 -15.24
C ASN A 226 5.58 26.39 -13.73
N ARG A 227 5.96 25.41 -12.90
CA ARG A 227 5.77 25.39 -11.44
C ARG A 227 4.31 25.58 -11.03
N ARG A 228 3.42 24.91 -11.76
CA ARG A 228 1.98 25.00 -11.56
C ARG A 228 1.37 23.62 -11.43
N ILE A 229 0.25 23.58 -10.72
CA ILE A 229 -0.68 22.45 -10.76
C ILE A 229 -1.83 22.89 -11.65
N ARG A 230 -2.07 22.12 -12.71
CA ARG A 230 -3.13 22.37 -13.69
C ARG A 230 -4.22 21.33 -13.51
N LYS A 231 -5.43 21.64 -13.95
CA LYS A 231 -6.52 20.66 -14.03
C LYS A 231 -7.19 20.68 -15.39
N ILE A 232 -7.68 19.53 -15.83
CA ILE A 232 -8.45 19.36 -17.06
C ILE A 232 -9.81 18.76 -16.68
N ASP A 233 -10.88 19.48 -16.99
CA ASP A 233 -12.23 18.93 -16.99
C ASP A 233 -12.38 18.00 -18.21
N LEU A 234 -12.62 16.71 -17.99
CA LEU A 234 -12.60 15.70 -19.05
C LEU A 234 -13.85 15.74 -19.94
N ALA A 235 -14.95 16.33 -19.49
CA ALA A 235 -16.16 16.49 -20.28
C ALA A 235 -16.00 17.59 -21.34
N THR A 236 -15.26 18.64 -21.01
CA THR A 236 -15.10 19.84 -21.85
C THR A 236 -13.70 20.01 -22.44
N ALA A 237 -12.73 19.21 -21.99
CA ALA A 237 -11.29 19.40 -22.23
C ALA A 237 -10.77 20.79 -21.80
N ASN A 238 -11.46 21.46 -20.88
CA ASN A 238 -11.06 22.77 -20.39
C ASN A 238 -9.89 22.64 -19.40
N VAL A 239 -8.76 23.25 -19.76
CA VAL A 239 -7.56 23.35 -18.94
C VAL A 239 -7.56 24.66 -18.16
N SER A 240 -7.37 24.56 -16.85
CA SER A 240 -7.23 25.73 -15.97
C SER A 240 -6.10 25.55 -14.97
N THR A 241 -5.53 26.67 -14.52
CA THR A 241 -4.55 26.66 -13.43
C THR A 241 -5.25 26.43 -12.09
N LEU A 242 -4.90 25.36 -11.39
CA LEU A 242 -5.44 25.02 -10.07
C LEU A 242 -4.66 25.72 -8.95
N ALA A 243 -3.33 25.69 -9.01
CA ALA A 243 -2.44 26.33 -8.03
C ALA A 243 -1.08 26.66 -8.66
N GLY A 244 -0.34 27.60 -8.07
CA GLY A 244 0.99 27.99 -8.52
C GLY A 244 1.06 29.35 -9.21
N THR A 245 1.96 30.22 -8.77
CA THR A 245 2.24 31.52 -9.42
C THR A 245 3.12 31.38 -10.67
N GLY A 246 3.95 30.32 -10.71
CA GLY A 246 5.04 30.15 -11.67
C GLY A 246 6.39 30.76 -11.25
N VAL A 247 6.42 31.48 -10.12
CA VAL A 247 7.66 31.94 -9.49
C VAL A 247 8.29 30.75 -8.76
N ILE A 248 9.62 30.62 -8.84
CA ILE A 248 10.37 29.66 -8.01
C ILE A 248 9.94 29.87 -6.55
N GLY A 249 9.47 28.81 -5.89
CA GLY A 249 9.20 28.88 -4.47
C GLY A 249 10.44 29.38 -3.75
N ASN A 250 10.30 30.46 -2.98
CA ASN A 250 11.30 30.74 -1.94
C ASN A 250 11.38 29.49 -1.04
N ALA A 251 12.51 29.30 -0.37
CA ALA A 251 12.81 28.16 0.52
C ALA A 251 11.77 27.89 1.64
N ASP A 252 10.68 28.65 1.69
CA ASP A 252 9.59 28.53 2.65
C ASP A 252 8.34 27.80 2.11
N SER A 253 8.28 27.44 0.82
CA SER A 253 7.16 26.68 0.23
C SER A 253 5.81 27.13 0.79
N THR A 254 5.53 28.43 0.76
CA THR A 254 4.55 29.02 1.67
C THR A 254 3.14 28.50 1.41
N ASP A 255 2.47 28.10 2.50
CA ASP A 255 1.13 27.53 2.50
C ASP A 255 0.10 28.64 2.28
N PHE A 256 -0.37 28.80 1.04
CA PHE A 256 -1.34 29.81 0.67
C PHE A 256 -2.45 29.25 -0.25
N THR A 257 -3.52 30.03 -0.39
CA THR A 257 -4.71 29.74 -1.20
C THR A 257 -4.44 29.90 -2.71
N GLY A 258 -4.57 28.82 -3.49
CA GLY A 258 -4.74 28.90 -4.95
C GLY A 258 -3.52 29.44 -5.72
N ALA A 259 -3.75 30.44 -6.57
CA ALA A 259 -2.75 30.99 -7.51
C ALA A 259 -1.54 31.66 -6.84
N THR A 260 -1.54 31.87 -5.51
CA THR A 260 -0.42 32.45 -4.76
C THR A 260 0.50 31.39 -4.13
N ALA A 261 0.09 30.12 -4.12
CA ALA A 261 0.98 29.02 -3.74
C ALA A 261 2.20 28.98 -4.67
N THR A 262 3.35 28.56 -4.15
CA THR A 262 4.57 28.39 -4.94
C THR A 262 5.01 26.93 -4.90
N PHE A 263 5.54 26.48 -6.03
CA PHE A 263 6.15 25.17 -6.21
C PHE A 263 7.55 25.37 -6.78
N THR A 264 8.46 24.43 -6.54
CA THR A 264 9.83 24.54 -7.08
C THR A 264 9.99 23.67 -8.32
N GLU A 265 9.56 22.40 -8.24
CA GLU A 265 9.56 21.43 -9.34
C GLU A 265 8.53 20.32 -9.00
N PRO A 266 7.22 20.58 -9.13
CA PRO A 266 6.20 19.57 -8.83
C PRO A 266 6.31 18.42 -9.85
N SER A 267 6.45 17.18 -9.39
CA SER A 267 6.86 16.04 -10.23
C SER A 267 5.86 14.89 -10.31
N ALA A 268 5.09 14.62 -9.25
CA ALA A 268 4.04 13.61 -9.25
C ALA A 268 2.78 14.11 -8.53
N ILE A 269 1.66 13.51 -8.92
CA ILE A 269 0.33 13.79 -8.40
C ILE A 269 -0.31 12.47 -7.96
N ALA A 270 -0.85 12.42 -6.75
CA ALA A 270 -1.72 11.33 -6.31
C ALA A 270 -3.02 11.91 -5.74
N ILE A 271 -4.16 11.44 -6.23
CA ILE A 271 -5.46 11.92 -5.75
C ILE A 271 -5.87 11.11 -4.53
N THR A 272 -6.28 11.81 -3.47
CA THR A 272 -6.79 11.16 -2.26
C THR A 272 -8.11 10.43 -2.55
N LYS A 273 -8.38 9.33 -1.86
CA LYS A 273 -9.54 8.44 -2.12
C LYS A 273 -10.90 9.16 -2.15
N GLY A 274 -11.05 10.25 -1.40
CA GLY A 274 -12.27 11.07 -1.41
C GLY A 274 -12.38 12.07 -2.57
N GLY A 275 -11.35 12.19 -3.42
CA GLY A 275 -11.32 13.12 -4.55
C GLY A 275 -11.21 14.60 -4.16
N LEU A 276 -10.97 14.91 -2.87
CA LEU A 276 -10.97 16.30 -2.38
C LEU A 276 -9.60 16.97 -2.52
N TYR A 277 -8.53 16.19 -2.45
CA TYR A 277 -7.16 16.69 -2.45
C TYR A 277 -6.28 15.92 -3.43
N ALA A 278 -5.39 16.65 -4.10
CA ALA A 278 -4.21 16.13 -4.76
C ALA A 278 -3.01 16.25 -3.82
N LEU A 279 -2.31 15.15 -3.59
CA LEU A 279 -0.97 15.16 -3.01
C LEU A 279 0.03 15.38 -4.14
N VAL A 280 1.06 16.19 -3.88
CA VAL A 280 2.05 16.62 -4.87
C VAL A 280 3.45 16.39 -4.32
N ALA A 281 4.29 15.64 -5.02
CA ALA A 281 5.72 15.60 -4.74
C ALA A 281 6.38 16.84 -5.36
N ASP A 282 6.70 17.85 -4.55
CA ASP A 282 7.45 19.04 -5.00
C ASP A 282 8.95 18.73 -4.90
N ARG A 283 9.49 18.17 -6.00
CA ARG A 283 10.81 17.55 -6.05
C ARG A 283 11.91 18.52 -5.66
N GLY A 284 11.89 19.72 -6.24
CA GLY A 284 12.88 20.76 -5.98
C GLY A 284 12.67 21.45 -4.64
N GLY A 285 11.46 21.37 -4.09
CA GLY A 285 11.13 21.87 -2.75
C GLY A 285 11.37 20.85 -1.64
N GLU A 286 11.62 19.58 -1.98
CA GLU A 286 11.88 18.48 -1.03
C GLU A 286 10.76 18.26 -0.01
N VAL A 287 9.52 18.49 -0.46
CA VAL A 287 8.32 18.43 0.36
C VAL A 287 7.20 17.70 -0.37
N VAL A 288 6.28 17.12 0.40
CA VAL A 288 4.99 16.65 -0.10
C VAL A 288 3.95 17.70 0.22
N ARG A 289 3.26 18.22 -0.80
CA ARG A 289 2.21 19.24 -0.67
C ARG A 289 0.84 18.59 -0.79
N LYS A 290 -0.17 19.20 -0.16
CA LYS A 290 -1.58 18.84 -0.24
C LYS A 290 -2.35 20.01 -0.85
N VAL A 291 -2.99 19.79 -1.99
CA VAL A 291 -3.70 20.81 -2.78
C VAL A 291 -5.18 20.44 -2.85
N SER A 292 -6.06 21.34 -2.40
CA SER A 292 -7.52 21.20 -2.58
C SER A 292 -7.87 21.27 -4.07
N ILE A 293 -8.57 20.25 -4.59
CA ILE A 293 -8.94 20.21 -6.01
C ILE A 293 -10.01 21.26 -6.34
N ALA A 294 -10.88 21.58 -5.37
CA ALA A 294 -11.94 22.56 -5.54
C ALA A 294 -11.41 24.00 -5.52
N THR A 295 -10.48 24.31 -4.62
CA THR A 295 -10.09 25.69 -4.30
C THR A 295 -8.63 26.03 -4.61
N GLY A 296 -7.79 25.05 -4.91
CA GLY A 296 -6.34 25.23 -5.08
C GLY A 296 -5.59 25.53 -3.77
N HIS A 297 -6.28 25.51 -2.61
CA HIS A 297 -5.64 25.74 -1.32
C HIS A 297 -4.52 24.72 -1.08
N THR A 298 -3.31 25.20 -0.85
CA THR A 298 -2.11 24.37 -0.78
C THR A 298 -1.48 24.46 0.61
N THR A 299 -1.21 23.31 1.22
CA THR A 299 -0.46 23.20 2.47
C THR A 299 0.67 22.19 2.34
N THR A 300 1.69 22.31 3.17
CA THR A 300 2.76 21.32 3.26
C THR A 300 2.33 20.19 4.18
N LEU A 301 2.33 18.96 3.68
CA LEU A 301 1.97 17.77 4.47
C LEU A 301 3.18 17.26 5.25
N ALA A 302 4.34 17.17 4.61
CA ALA A 302 5.58 16.70 5.21
C ALA A 302 6.82 17.19 4.45
N GLY A 303 7.96 17.20 5.14
CA GLY A 303 9.23 17.71 4.62
C GLY A 303 9.52 19.13 5.08
N LEU A 304 10.75 19.61 4.83
CA LEU A 304 11.14 20.99 5.06
C LEU A 304 11.92 21.51 3.86
N ALA A 305 11.43 22.59 3.26
CA ALA A 305 12.02 23.13 2.06
C ALA A 305 13.47 23.61 2.26
N GLY A 306 14.31 23.32 1.25
CA GLY A 306 15.75 23.60 1.28
C GLY A 306 16.57 22.70 2.22
N GLN A 307 15.96 21.67 2.81
CA GLN A 307 16.63 20.74 3.72
C GLN A 307 16.47 19.30 3.20
N SER A 308 17.45 18.87 2.42
CA SER A 308 17.47 17.54 1.80
C SER A 308 17.86 16.46 2.79
N GLY A 309 17.23 15.29 2.67
CA GLY A 309 17.73 14.07 3.28
C GLY A 309 16.62 13.06 3.57
N PRO A 310 16.95 11.77 3.75
CA PRO A 310 15.96 10.73 3.99
C PRO A 310 15.62 10.59 5.49
N VAL A 311 15.16 11.65 6.17
CA VAL A 311 14.93 11.64 7.64
C VAL A 311 13.46 11.39 7.98
N ASP A 312 13.20 10.34 8.76
CA ASP A 312 11.88 10.04 9.32
C ASP A 312 11.47 11.05 10.39
N GLY A 313 10.17 11.30 10.51
CA GLY A 313 9.64 12.33 11.41
C GLY A 313 8.21 12.71 11.06
N ILE A 314 7.66 13.72 11.71
CA ILE A 314 6.29 14.20 11.47
C ILE A 314 6.36 15.62 10.91
N GLY A 315 5.63 15.87 9.81
CA GLY A 315 5.51 17.19 9.21
C GLY A 315 6.88 17.76 8.82
N SER A 316 7.21 18.93 9.35
CA SER A 316 8.46 19.66 9.08
C SER A 316 9.69 19.12 9.82
N THR A 317 9.57 18.03 10.58
CA THR A 317 10.73 17.31 11.14
C THR A 317 11.23 16.20 10.22
N ALA A 318 10.36 15.69 9.33
CA ALA A 318 10.74 14.79 8.26
C ALA A 318 11.52 15.53 7.17
N ARG A 319 12.35 14.81 6.43
CA ARG A 319 13.09 15.32 5.27
C ARG A 319 12.89 14.34 4.10
N PHE A 320 12.91 14.86 2.88
CA PHE A 320 12.95 14.04 1.66
C PHE A 320 14.23 14.33 0.87
N ALA A 321 14.68 13.36 0.08
CA ALA A 321 15.81 13.50 -0.83
C ALA A 321 15.31 13.41 -2.29
N PHE A 322 14.90 14.55 -2.86
CA PHE A 322 14.30 14.65 -4.20
C PHE A 322 13.09 13.73 -4.38
N PRO A 323 11.97 13.98 -3.68
CA PRO A 323 10.77 13.17 -3.83
C PRO A 323 10.26 13.27 -5.27
N PHE A 324 10.01 12.13 -5.90
CA PHE A 324 9.73 12.03 -7.32
C PHE A 324 8.40 11.33 -7.58
N GLY A 325 8.30 10.02 -7.32
CA GLY A 325 7.08 9.25 -7.55
C GLY A 325 6.11 9.32 -6.37
N LEU A 326 4.80 9.34 -6.63
CA LEU A 326 3.78 9.41 -5.60
C LEU A 326 2.59 8.49 -5.92
N SER A 327 2.13 7.73 -4.93
CA SER A 327 0.92 6.91 -5.03
C SER A 327 0.29 6.79 -3.64
N ILE A 328 -0.95 6.30 -3.58
CA ILE A 328 -1.70 6.20 -2.33
C ILE A 328 -2.21 4.78 -2.10
N SER A 329 -2.19 4.33 -0.85
CA SER A 329 -2.78 3.07 -0.44
C SER A 329 -4.28 3.02 -0.79
N THR A 330 -4.80 1.82 -0.99
CA THR A 330 -6.20 1.60 -1.39
C THR A 330 -7.22 2.02 -0.32
N ASP A 331 -6.80 2.08 0.95
CA ASP A 331 -7.58 2.65 2.05
C ASP A 331 -7.50 4.19 2.15
N GLY A 332 -6.56 4.81 1.42
CA GLY A 332 -6.33 6.25 1.37
C GLY A 332 -5.57 6.83 2.57
N ARG A 333 -5.05 5.99 3.48
CA ARG A 333 -4.40 6.44 4.71
C ARG A 333 -2.92 6.76 4.54
N THR A 334 -2.24 6.09 3.62
CA THR A 334 -0.80 6.20 3.42
C THR A 334 -0.49 6.61 1.99
N ALA A 335 0.32 7.65 1.82
CA ALA A 335 0.95 7.98 0.55
C ALA A 335 2.37 7.38 0.51
N PHE A 336 2.69 6.69 -0.57
CA PHE A 336 4.05 6.24 -0.83
C PHE A 336 4.79 7.29 -1.65
N VAL A 337 6.04 7.58 -1.31
CA VAL A 337 6.88 8.57 -1.96
C VAL A 337 8.17 7.89 -2.40
N GLY A 338 8.42 7.82 -3.69
CA GLY A 338 9.70 7.38 -4.23
C GLY A 338 10.67 8.55 -4.13
N GLU A 339 11.81 8.33 -3.50
CA GLU A 339 12.90 9.28 -3.44
C GLU A 339 14.20 8.59 -3.88
N ARG A 340 15.32 9.33 -3.88
CA ARG A 340 16.56 8.92 -4.54
C ARG A 340 16.93 7.43 -4.42
N PHE A 341 16.92 6.86 -3.21
CA PHE A 341 17.30 5.45 -2.96
C PHE A 341 16.30 4.67 -2.09
N SER A 342 15.12 5.25 -1.85
CA SER A 342 14.16 4.71 -0.88
C SER A 342 12.72 5.00 -1.29
N ILE A 343 11.81 4.23 -0.72
CA ILE A 343 10.37 4.52 -0.73
C ILE A 343 9.98 4.90 0.69
N ARG A 344 9.30 6.03 0.83
CA ARG A 344 8.77 6.55 2.09
C ARG A 344 7.28 6.31 2.16
N ALA A 345 6.80 6.06 3.37
CA ALA A 345 5.38 6.00 3.68
C ALA A 345 5.01 7.23 4.51
N VAL A 346 4.03 7.99 4.04
CA VAL A 346 3.53 9.22 4.64
C VAL A 346 2.08 9.01 5.06
N ASP A 347 1.79 9.10 6.34
CA ASP A 347 0.42 9.13 6.86
C ASP A 347 -0.26 10.42 6.38
N VAL A 348 -1.35 10.27 5.62
CA VAL A 348 -2.03 11.37 4.93
C VAL A 348 -2.76 12.31 5.90
N ALA A 349 -3.09 11.84 7.10
CA ALA A 349 -3.81 12.61 8.10
C ALA A 349 -2.87 13.43 9.00
N THR A 350 -1.74 12.83 9.39
CA THR A 350 -0.81 13.36 10.39
C THR A 350 0.48 13.92 9.79
N GLY A 351 0.82 13.55 8.56
CA GLY A 351 2.11 13.89 7.95
C GLY A 351 3.30 13.13 8.56
N ALA A 352 3.04 12.04 9.30
CA ALA A 352 4.09 11.17 9.80
C ALA A 352 4.76 10.42 8.65
N VAL A 353 6.09 10.50 8.57
CA VAL A 353 6.93 9.89 7.54
C VAL A 353 7.76 8.79 8.17
N SER A 354 7.75 7.63 7.51
CA SER A 354 8.58 6.47 7.82
C SER A 354 9.23 5.93 6.56
N THR A 355 10.39 5.28 6.68
CA THR A 355 11.03 4.58 5.57
C THR A 355 10.37 3.22 5.38
N LEU A 356 9.80 2.96 4.20
CA LEU A 356 9.20 1.66 3.86
C LEU A 356 10.26 0.68 3.35
N ALA A 357 11.10 1.12 2.42
CA ALA A 357 12.14 0.29 1.83
C ALA A 357 13.28 1.15 1.28
N GLY A 358 14.48 0.58 1.22
CA GLY A 358 15.67 1.26 0.74
C GLY A 358 16.53 1.83 1.87
N VAL A 359 17.79 2.06 1.56
CA VAL A 359 18.78 2.70 2.43
C VAL A 359 19.53 3.78 1.66
N SER A 360 20.41 4.53 2.32
CA SER A 360 21.14 5.66 1.74
C SER A 360 22.22 5.29 0.71
N THR A 361 22.23 4.05 0.21
CA THR A 361 23.23 3.54 -0.75
C THR A 361 22.54 3.10 -2.03
N ALA A 362 23.12 3.50 -3.17
CA ALA A 362 22.64 3.08 -4.47
C ALA A 362 22.91 1.59 -4.71
N GLY A 363 21.93 0.86 -5.24
CA GLY A 363 22.11 -0.52 -5.66
C GLY A 363 20.80 -1.15 -6.14
N HIS A 364 20.79 -2.47 -6.25
CA HIS A 364 19.63 -3.24 -6.74
C HIS A 364 19.42 -4.56 -5.99
N SER A 365 20.05 -4.75 -4.82
CA SER A 365 19.84 -5.99 -4.07
C SER A 365 18.39 -6.07 -3.62
N ASP A 366 17.81 -7.26 -3.81
CA ASP A 366 16.53 -7.67 -3.25
C ASP A 366 16.71 -8.05 -1.77
N GLY A 367 15.61 -8.21 -1.03
CA GLY A 367 15.62 -8.55 0.40
C GLY A 367 14.52 -7.86 1.18
N SER A 368 14.61 -7.81 2.51
CA SER A 368 13.71 -6.98 3.30
C SER A 368 13.91 -5.49 2.99
N GLY A 369 12.89 -4.67 3.19
CA GLY A 369 12.92 -3.23 2.91
C GLY A 369 14.08 -2.52 3.61
N ALA A 370 14.48 -3.02 4.79
CA ALA A 370 15.60 -2.51 5.57
C ALA A 370 16.99 -2.70 4.93
N VAL A 371 17.13 -3.62 3.97
CA VAL A 371 18.42 -3.96 3.33
C VAL A 371 18.38 -3.90 1.80
N ALA A 372 17.19 -3.89 1.22
CA ALA A 372 17.01 -3.76 -0.22
C ALA A 372 17.63 -2.43 -0.70
N LEU A 373 18.27 -2.48 -1.87
CA LEU A 373 18.89 -1.30 -2.48
C LEU A 373 18.09 -0.87 -3.71
N PHE A 374 17.97 0.44 -3.86
CA PHE A 374 17.46 1.10 -5.05
C PHE A 374 18.51 2.09 -5.55
N THR A 375 18.53 2.37 -6.85
CA THR A 375 19.43 3.37 -7.44
C THR A 375 18.68 4.63 -7.83
N ASN A 376 17.44 4.51 -8.29
CA ASN A 376 16.58 5.65 -8.57
C ASN A 376 15.12 5.20 -8.63
N VAL A 377 14.39 5.36 -7.52
CA VAL A 377 12.96 5.05 -7.50
C VAL A 377 12.20 6.20 -8.14
N THR A 378 11.82 6.03 -9.41
CA THR A 378 11.21 7.12 -10.18
C THR A 378 9.69 7.14 -10.01
N TRP A 379 9.00 6.04 -10.30
CA TRP A 379 7.55 5.95 -10.12
C TRP A 379 7.15 4.65 -9.47
N HIS A 380 5.97 4.63 -8.87
CA HIS A 380 5.40 3.42 -8.29
C HIS A 380 3.87 3.46 -8.32
N ALA A 381 3.25 2.28 -8.34
CA ALA A 381 1.81 2.12 -8.28
C ALA A 381 1.44 1.03 -7.29
N VAL A 382 0.46 1.32 -6.45
CA VAL A 382 -0.12 0.35 -5.53
C VAL A 382 -1.07 -0.57 -6.31
N HIS A 383 -0.92 -1.87 -6.12
CA HIS A 383 -1.84 -2.84 -6.70
C HIS A 383 -3.25 -2.67 -6.09
N PRO A 384 -4.35 -2.88 -6.84
CA PRO A 384 -5.72 -2.71 -6.33
C PRO A 384 -6.07 -3.54 -5.08
N SER A 385 -5.36 -4.63 -4.82
CA SER A 385 -5.51 -5.40 -3.56
C SER A 385 -4.97 -4.68 -2.32
N GLY A 386 -4.06 -3.71 -2.48
CA GLY A 386 -3.39 -3.00 -1.40
C GLY A 386 -2.23 -3.75 -0.74
N PHE A 387 -1.89 -4.96 -1.22
CA PHE A 387 -0.87 -5.82 -0.59
C PHE A 387 0.55 -5.63 -1.12
N TYR A 388 0.72 -4.93 -2.23
CA TYR A 388 2.04 -4.62 -2.76
C TYR A 388 1.97 -3.40 -3.67
N LEU A 389 3.12 -2.81 -3.95
CA LEU A 389 3.30 -1.86 -5.03
C LEU A 389 4.37 -2.36 -6.00
N LEU A 390 4.31 -1.87 -7.23
CA LEU A 390 5.42 -1.97 -8.17
C LEU A 390 6.13 -0.62 -8.24
N ALA A 391 7.44 -0.62 -8.29
CA ALA A 391 8.29 0.55 -8.35
C ALA A 391 9.29 0.44 -9.50
N ALA A 392 9.40 1.49 -10.30
CA ALA A 392 10.43 1.61 -11.32
C ALA A 392 11.76 1.99 -10.66
N ASP A 393 12.79 1.17 -10.87
CA ASP A 393 14.16 1.39 -10.39
C ASP A 393 15.18 1.03 -11.47
N LYS A 394 15.76 2.04 -12.12
CA LYS A 394 16.81 1.93 -13.15
C LYS A 394 16.68 0.67 -14.02
N PHE A 395 15.71 0.72 -14.94
CA PHE A 395 15.41 -0.33 -15.93
C PHE A 395 14.84 -1.64 -15.34
N ARG A 396 14.41 -1.63 -14.07
CA ARG A 396 13.69 -2.72 -13.44
C ARG A 396 12.35 -2.26 -12.91
N VAL A 397 11.39 -3.17 -12.92
CA VAL A 397 10.16 -3.07 -12.13
C VAL A 397 10.38 -3.92 -10.88
N ARG A 398 10.39 -3.28 -9.71
CA ARG A 398 10.60 -3.89 -8.40
C ARG A 398 9.25 -4.04 -7.70
N ARG A 399 8.96 -5.22 -7.17
CA ARG A 399 7.80 -5.44 -6.31
C ARG A 399 8.20 -5.17 -4.86
N VAL A 400 7.37 -4.39 -4.17
CA VAL A 400 7.52 -4.12 -2.74
C VAL A 400 6.24 -4.57 -2.05
N ASP A 401 6.33 -5.63 -1.26
CA ASP A 401 5.20 -6.13 -0.49
C ASP A 401 4.87 -5.17 0.66
N LEU A 402 3.59 -4.87 0.80
CA LEU A 402 3.03 -4.01 1.83
C LEU A 402 2.41 -4.89 2.90
N CYS A 403 2.70 -4.61 4.18
CA CYS A 403 2.03 -5.25 5.30
C CYS A 403 0.97 -4.32 5.92
N PRO A 404 -0.30 -4.44 5.53
CA PRO A 404 -1.36 -3.58 6.07
C PRO A 404 -1.71 -3.89 7.54
N ILE A 405 -1.16 -4.95 8.16
CA ILE A 405 -1.48 -5.36 9.53
C ILE A 405 -0.27 -5.14 10.45
N LYS A 406 -0.31 -4.05 11.21
CA LYS A 406 0.65 -3.81 12.30
C LYS A 406 0.17 -4.45 13.58
N CYS A 407 0.78 -5.58 13.90
CA CYS A 407 0.96 -5.97 15.29
C CYS A 407 2.35 -6.60 15.43
N ASN A 408 3.34 -5.79 15.81
CA ASN A 408 4.63 -6.10 16.48
C ASN A 408 5.43 -7.39 16.21
N ALA A 409 5.15 -8.15 15.16
CA ALA A 409 6.02 -9.20 14.64
C ALA A 409 6.43 -8.76 13.25
N GLY A 410 7.69 -8.32 13.11
CA GLY A 410 8.22 -7.90 11.82
C GLY A 410 7.96 -8.96 10.75
N CYS A 411 7.76 -8.52 9.52
CA CYS A 411 7.54 -9.35 8.33
C CYS A 411 8.78 -10.19 7.94
N ASN A 412 9.31 -10.98 8.86
CA ASN A 412 10.24 -12.07 8.58
C ASN A 412 9.46 -13.31 8.13
N GLY A 413 8.63 -13.18 7.09
CA GLY A 413 7.88 -14.31 6.52
C GLY A 413 7.15 -15.19 7.56
N SER A 414 6.86 -14.65 8.74
CA SER A 414 6.29 -15.32 9.90
C SER A 414 5.03 -14.55 10.21
N TYR A 415 4.02 -14.77 9.37
CA TYR A 415 2.71 -14.18 9.57
C TYR A 415 2.07 -14.89 10.76
N TYR A 416 1.22 -14.16 11.49
CA TYR A 416 0.51 -14.61 12.69
C TYR A 416 0.22 -16.12 12.76
N GLN A 417 0.99 -16.85 13.58
CA GLN A 417 0.49 -18.08 14.20
C GLN A 417 -0.56 -17.65 15.23
N THR A 418 -1.84 -17.62 14.83
CA THR A 418 -2.90 -17.68 15.83
C THR A 418 -3.00 -19.15 16.28
N THR A 419 -2.26 -19.49 17.32
CA THR A 419 -2.56 -20.69 18.10
C THR A 419 -3.77 -20.35 18.96
N VAL A 420 -4.98 -20.73 18.52
CA VAL A 420 -6.17 -20.66 19.38
C VAL A 420 -6.02 -21.77 20.43
N SER A 421 -5.36 -21.49 21.54
CA SER A 421 -5.37 -22.39 22.70
C SER A 421 -6.72 -22.25 23.42
N CYS A 422 -7.63 -23.20 23.22
CA CYS A 422 -8.81 -23.33 24.07
C CYS A 422 -8.41 -23.91 25.42
N ASN A 423 -8.62 -23.15 26.51
CA ASN A 423 -8.51 -23.67 27.87
C ASN A 423 -9.77 -24.53 28.17
N PRO A 424 -9.64 -25.85 28.39
CA PRO A 424 -10.79 -26.72 28.62
C PRO A 424 -11.51 -26.46 29.95
N ASP A 425 -10.87 -25.78 30.90
CA ASP A 425 -11.41 -25.62 32.26
C ASP A 425 -12.46 -24.51 32.40
N SER A 426 -12.66 -23.69 31.37
CA SER A 426 -13.55 -22.51 31.43
C SER A 426 -14.73 -22.53 30.45
N TYR A 427 -14.83 -23.52 29.54
CA TYR A 427 -15.92 -23.60 28.56
C TYR A 427 -16.34 -25.06 28.27
N PRO A 428 -17.51 -25.53 28.73
CA PRO A 428 -18.00 -26.91 28.51
C PRO A 428 -18.36 -27.24 27.04
N ALA A 429 -18.22 -26.30 26.11
CA ALA A 429 -18.52 -26.49 24.69
C ALA A 429 -17.28 -26.84 23.84
N CYS A 430 -16.15 -27.12 24.48
CA CYS A 430 -14.88 -27.54 23.88
C CYS A 430 -14.49 -28.97 24.29
N ALA A 431 -15.46 -29.90 24.31
CA ALA A 431 -15.12 -31.32 24.39
C ALA A 431 -14.62 -31.79 23.00
N PRO A 432 -13.37 -32.27 22.86
CA PRO A 432 -12.95 -32.95 21.64
C PRO A 432 -13.82 -34.19 21.43
N TRP A 433 -14.20 -34.47 20.18
CA TRP A 433 -14.53 -35.85 19.83
C TRP A 433 -13.24 -36.65 20.09
N THR A 434 -13.37 -37.66 20.91
CA THR A 434 -12.24 -38.37 21.53
C THR A 434 -11.29 -38.97 20.50
N ASP A 435 -10.02 -38.77 20.81
CA ASP A 435 -8.80 -39.48 20.40
C ASP A 435 -8.15 -39.11 19.05
N ASP A 436 -6.92 -38.57 19.20
CA ASP A 436 -5.80 -38.47 18.25
C ASP A 436 -5.71 -37.27 17.28
N ASN A 437 -4.79 -36.34 17.63
CA ASN A 437 -4.03 -35.43 16.75
C ASN A 437 -4.78 -34.74 15.59
N SER A 438 -5.91 -34.10 15.86
CA SER A 438 -6.60 -33.21 14.90
C SER A 438 -6.32 -31.73 15.18
N LEU A 439 -5.69 -31.01 14.25
CA LEU A 439 -5.66 -29.53 14.25
C LEU A 439 -7.01 -29.01 13.74
N LEU A 440 -7.91 -28.65 14.66
CA LEU A 440 -9.14 -27.91 14.36
C LEU A 440 -8.94 -26.46 14.81
N SER A 441 -8.83 -25.52 13.86
CA SER A 441 -8.90 -24.09 14.18
C SER A 441 -10.36 -23.64 14.15
N ARG A 442 -10.83 -23.05 15.25
CA ARG A 442 -12.21 -22.57 15.37
C ARG A 442 -12.22 -21.05 15.52
N VAL A 443 -12.72 -20.35 14.51
CA VAL A 443 -12.84 -18.89 14.54
C VAL A 443 -14.25 -18.52 15.03
N ARG A 444 -14.36 -18.08 16.30
CA ARG A 444 -15.65 -17.74 16.93
C ARG A 444 -15.87 -16.24 17.20
N LYS A 445 -14.84 -15.41 17.04
CA LYS A 445 -14.98 -13.95 17.18
C LYS A 445 -13.85 -13.25 16.44
N SER A 446 -14.19 -12.69 15.29
CA SER A 446 -13.36 -11.72 14.61
C SER A 446 -14.04 -10.37 14.72
N ALA A 447 -13.28 -9.30 14.93
CA ALA A 447 -13.77 -7.96 14.57
C ALA A 447 -14.17 -7.98 13.08
N THR A 448 -15.23 -7.27 12.72
CA THR A 448 -15.70 -7.11 11.34
C THR A 448 -14.53 -6.86 10.37
N GLY A 449 -14.40 -7.68 9.33
CA GLY A 449 -13.45 -7.46 8.23
C GLY A 449 -12.05 -8.07 8.38
N ALA A 450 -11.85 -9.12 9.19
CA ALA A 450 -10.55 -9.79 9.24
C ALA A 450 -10.23 -10.59 7.97
N VAL A 451 -8.95 -10.54 7.62
CA VAL A 451 -8.34 -11.35 6.57
C VAL A 451 -7.42 -12.35 7.26
N VAL A 452 -7.61 -13.64 6.98
CA VAL A 452 -6.78 -14.73 7.51
C VAL A 452 -5.99 -15.32 6.36
N GLN A 453 -4.68 -15.15 6.39
CA GLN A 453 -3.77 -15.77 5.42
C GLN A 453 -3.24 -17.08 6.01
N LEU A 454 -3.47 -18.20 5.32
CA LEU A 454 -2.92 -19.49 5.73
C LEU A 454 -1.47 -19.57 5.22
N GLN A 455 -0.50 -19.40 6.11
CA GLN A 455 0.87 -19.83 5.83
C GLN A 455 1.00 -21.34 6.04
N GLU A 456 2.01 -21.95 5.39
CA GLU A 456 2.38 -23.38 5.46
C GLU A 456 2.21 -23.95 6.86
N SER A 457 1.01 -24.41 7.11
CA SER A 457 0.73 -25.47 8.04
C SER A 457 0.09 -26.47 7.11
N LEU A 458 0.90 -27.44 6.67
CA LEU A 458 0.35 -28.72 6.31
C LEU A 458 -0.63 -29.09 7.44
N LEU A 459 -1.93 -28.98 7.18
CA LEU A 459 -2.96 -29.57 8.04
C LEU A 459 -2.91 -31.08 7.84
N THR A 460 -1.75 -31.68 8.12
CA THR A 460 -1.56 -33.12 8.08
C THR A 460 -2.20 -33.70 9.31
N GLY A 461 -3.34 -34.35 9.11
CA GLY A 461 -4.01 -35.14 10.14
C GLY A 461 -4.56 -36.41 9.51
N ASN A 462 -4.22 -37.57 10.08
CA ASN A 462 -4.62 -38.86 9.51
C ASN A 462 -6.14 -39.14 9.57
N ARG A 463 -6.95 -38.31 10.24
CA ARG A 463 -8.37 -38.62 10.51
C ARG A 463 -9.37 -37.47 10.40
N SER A 464 -8.98 -36.19 10.43
CA SER A 464 -9.86 -35.03 10.16
C SER A 464 -9.03 -33.73 10.11
N CYS A 465 -9.16 -32.96 9.03
CA CYS A 465 -8.60 -31.61 8.88
C CYS A 465 -9.74 -30.69 8.40
N GLY A 466 -9.90 -29.53 9.04
CA GLY A 466 -11.01 -28.63 8.72
C GLY A 466 -11.02 -27.30 9.46
N LEU A 467 -11.59 -26.29 8.82
CA LEU A 467 -11.86 -24.96 9.37
C LEU A 467 -13.37 -24.78 9.57
N ASP A 468 -13.82 -24.57 10.81
CA ASP A 468 -15.23 -24.27 11.15
C ASP A 468 -15.36 -22.77 11.44
N VAL A 469 -16.08 -22.06 10.54
CA VAL A 469 -16.31 -20.62 10.59
C VAL A 469 -17.73 -20.35 11.05
N PHE A 470 -17.87 -19.78 12.25
CA PHE A 470 -19.15 -19.31 12.78
C PHE A 470 -19.05 -17.82 13.12
N LEU A 471 -19.55 -16.98 12.21
CA LEU A 471 -19.44 -15.53 12.28
C LEU A 471 -20.80 -14.87 12.00
N PRO A 472 -21.66 -14.68 13.02
CA PRO A 472 -23.01 -14.18 12.78
C PRO A 472 -23.02 -12.78 12.18
N GLY A 473 -23.44 -12.64 10.91
CA GLY A 473 -23.55 -11.34 10.23
C GLY A 473 -22.21 -10.66 9.88
N HIS A 474 -21.09 -11.41 9.82
CA HIS A 474 -19.77 -10.86 9.52
C HIS A 474 -19.10 -11.54 8.31
N SER A 475 -18.07 -10.89 7.77
CA SER A 475 -17.27 -11.39 6.65
C SER A 475 -15.86 -11.84 7.05
N LEU A 476 -15.34 -12.85 6.35
CA LEU A 476 -13.99 -13.39 6.48
C LEU A 476 -13.38 -13.63 5.09
N THR A 477 -12.15 -13.19 4.84
CA THR A 477 -11.41 -13.55 3.61
C THR A 477 -10.26 -14.51 3.95
N ILE A 478 -10.18 -15.63 3.21
CA ILE A 478 -9.10 -16.62 3.31
C ILE A 478 -8.29 -16.58 2.02
N MET A 479 -6.97 -16.43 2.11
CA MET A 479 -6.09 -16.34 0.94
C MET A 479 -5.00 -17.40 0.96
N GLY A 480 -4.70 -17.96 -0.21
CA GLY A 480 -3.55 -18.84 -0.45
C GLY A 480 -2.27 -18.10 -0.81
N LYS A 481 -1.19 -18.83 -1.09
CA LYS A 481 0.11 -18.23 -1.45
C LYS A 481 0.07 -17.65 -2.88
N PRO A 482 0.66 -16.45 -3.11
CA PRO A 482 0.69 -15.81 -4.43
C PRO A 482 1.64 -16.46 -5.46
N TRP A 483 2.27 -17.61 -5.18
CA TRP A 483 3.28 -18.25 -6.03
C TRP A 483 2.92 -19.67 -6.50
N GLY A 484 1.68 -20.13 -6.29
CA GLY A 484 1.28 -21.50 -6.63
C GLY A 484 1.88 -22.53 -5.67
N GLY A 485 1.11 -22.92 -4.65
CA GLY A 485 1.46 -24.00 -3.73
C GLY A 485 0.20 -24.55 -3.08
N THR A 486 0.18 -25.86 -2.83
CA THR A 486 -0.91 -26.53 -2.12
C THR A 486 -1.06 -25.93 -0.73
N VAL A 487 -2.17 -25.25 -0.47
CA VAL A 487 -2.40 -24.59 0.82
C VAL A 487 -2.93 -25.59 1.84
N VAL A 488 -3.53 -26.68 1.37
CA VAL A 488 -4.20 -27.68 2.21
C VAL A 488 -4.04 -29.06 1.58
N ASP A 489 -3.31 -29.94 2.27
CA ASP A 489 -3.18 -31.36 1.93
C ASP A 489 -3.78 -32.20 3.06
N CYS A 490 -4.86 -32.91 2.74
CA CYS A 490 -5.76 -33.55 3.69
C CYS A 490 -5.93 -35.03 3.33
N THR A 491 -4.90 -35.85 3.53
CA THR A 491 -4.83 -37.26 3.09
C THR A 491 -5.60 -38.27 3.97
N GLY A 492 -6.31 -37.82 5.01
CA GLY A 492 -7.00 -38.69 5.99
C GLY A 492 -8.47 -39.01 5.70
N THR A 493 -9.02 -40.04 6.36
CA THR A 493 -10.42 -40.47 6.24
C THR A 493 -11.37 -39.55 7.03
N GLY A 494 -12.23 -38.77 6.37
CA GLY A 494 -13.27 -37.93 7.01
C GLY A 494 -13.24 -36.44 6.66
N MET A 495 -13.25 -36.08 5.37
CA MET A 495 -13.04 -34.70 4.92
C MET A 495 -14.16 -33.72 5.31
N ARG A 496 -13.80 -32.60 5.96
CA ARG A 496 -14.60 -31.36 6.02
C ARG A 496 -13.66 -30.14 6.01
N PHE A 497 -13.27 -29.66 4.83
CA PHE A 497 -12.27 -28.59 4.75
C PHE A 497 -12.79 -27.24 5.26
N LEU A 498 -14.01 -26.82 4.89
CA LEU A 498 -14.59 -25.56 5.33
C LEU A 498 -16.07 -25.72 5.68
N ASN A 499 -16.46 -25.33 6.88
CA ASN A 499 -17.87 -25.32 7.32
C ASN A 499 -18.26 -23.90 7.75
N VAL A 500 -19.14 -23.25 6.98
CA VAL A 500 -19.58 -21.86 7.20
C VAL A 500 -20.97 -21.85 7.81
N ARG A 501 -21.16 -21.21 8.96
CA ARG A 501 -22.46 -21.17 9.65
C ARG A 501 -22.75 -19.80 10.26
N GLY A 502 -24.02 -19.58 10.61
CA GLY A 502 -24.46 -18.42 11.38
C GLY A 502 -24.80 -17.18 10.56
N GLY A 503 -24.87 -17.26 9.23
CA GLY A 503 -25.09 -16.09 8.38
C GLY A 503 -23.80 -15.33 8.05
N ALA A 504 -22.69 -16.05 7.98
CA ALA A 504 -21.38 -15.51 7.67
C ALA A 504 -21.17 -15.38 6.15
N THR A 505 -20.39 -14.39 5.73
CA THR A 505 -19.89 -14.26 4.35
C THR A 505 -18.42 -14.66 4.31
N VAL A 506 -18.05 -15.69 3.55
CA VAL A 506 -16.64 -16.10 3.41
C VAL A 506 -16.16 -15.90 1.98
N LYS A 507 -15.02 -15.24 1.79
CA LYS A 507 -14.36 -15.07 0.50
C LYS A 507 -13.06 -15.88 0.44
N LEU A 508 -12.93 -16.76 -0.54
CA LEU A 508 -11.73 -17.55 -0.82
C LEU A 508 -11.00 -16.92 -2.02
N VAL A 509 -9.70 -16.64 -1.91
CA VAL A 509 -8.90 -16.02 -2.99
C VAL A 509 -7.57 -16.77 -3.18
N ASP A 510 -7.24 -17.12 -4.43
CA ASP A 510 -5.96 -17.71 -4.85
C ASP A 510 -5.57 -18.97 -4.04
N LEU A 511 -6.48 -19.94 -3.95
CA LEU A 511 -6.34 -21.16 -3.13
C LEU A 511 -6.24 -22.42 -3.99
N THR A 512 -5.35 -23.34 -3.63
CA THR A 512 -5.36 -24.72 -4.16
C THR A 512 -5.66 -25.69 -3.03
N ILE A 513 -6.72 -26.49 -3.18
CA ILE A 513 -7.21 -27.46 -2.20
C ILE A 513 -7.04 -28.86 -2.79
N VAL A 514 -6.26 -29.73 -2.13
CA VAL A 514 -6.07 -31.12 -2.55
C VAL A 514 -6.96 -32.04 -1.72
N GLY A 515 -7.83 -32.80 -2.38
CA GLY A 515 -8.70 -33.79 -1.71
C GLY A 515 -7.98 -35.12 -1.49
N GLY A 516 -8.12 -35.69 -0.29
CA GLY A 516 -7.49 -36.96 0.10
C GLY A 516 -8.20 -38.22 -0.39
N ASP A 517 -7.42 -39.31 -0.45
CA ASP A 517 -7.83 -40.63 -0.89
C ASP A 517 -8.59 -41.38 0.21
N SER A 518 -9.93 -41.42 0.17
CA SER A 518 -10.65 -42.51 0.86
C SER A 518 -12.00 -42.84 0.24
N GLY A 519 -12.21 -44.13 -0.02
CA GLY A 519 -13.46 -44.71 -0.50
C GLY A 519 -14.57 -44.79 0.57
N ALA A 520 -14.68 -43.79 1.45
CA ALA A 520 -15.67 -43.76 2.53
C ALA A 520 -16.54 -42.49 2.45
N GLY A 521 -17.59 -42.58 1.63
CA GLY A 521 -18.97 -42.15 1.93
C GLY A 521 -19.33 -40.69 2.27
N ASP A 522 -18.64 -39.99 3.17
CA ASP A 522 -19.29 -38.87 3.90
C ASP A 522 -18.40 -37.63 4.13
N GLY A 523 -17.70 -37.16 3.09
CA GLY A 523 -16.87 -35.95 3.18
C GLY A 523 -17.15 -34.92 2.08
N GLY A 524 -17.70 -33.76 2.45
CA GLY A 524 -17.80 -32.58 1.58
C GLY A 524 -16.63 -31.62 1.82
N LEU A 525 -16.01 -31.12 0.75
CA LEU A 525 -14.91 -30.15 0.84
C LEU A 525 -15.38 -28.82 1.45
N VAL A 526 -16.55 -28.34 1.07
CA VAL A 526 -17.13 -27.11 1.62
C VAL A 526 -18.59 -27.36 1.99
N SER A 527 -19.00 -26.88 3.16
CA SER A 527 -20.38 -26.94 3.66
C SER A 527 -20.81 -25.54 4.08
N VAL A 528 -21.81 -24.99 3.40
CA VAL A 528 -22.37 -23.66 3.71
C VAL A 528 -23.75 -23.84 4.35
N GLY A 529 -23.87 -23.44 5.62
CA GLY A 529 -25.12 -23.47 6.36
C GLY A 529 -26.08 -22.35 5.96
N ASN A 530 -27.36 -22.51 6.32
CA ASN A 530 -28.42 -21.56 5.99
C ASN A 530 -28.05 -20.09 6.29
N ALA A 531 -28.44 -19.20 5.36
CA ALA A 531 -28.21 -17.76 5.38
C ALA A 531 -26.73 -17.30 5.30
N SER A 532 -25.78 -18.20 5.07
CA SER A 532 -24.36 -17.88 4.89
C SER A 532 -24.02 -17.79 3.40
N THR A 533 -22.99 -17.03 3.03
CA THR A 533 -22.55 -16.83 1.64
C THR A 533 -21.08 -17.22 1.49
N LEU A 534 -20.75 -17.80 0.34
CA LEU A 534 -19.39 -18.16 -0.04
C LEU A 534 -19.07 -17.53 -1.40
N GLU A 535 -17.98 -16.76 -1.47
CA GLU A 535 -17.42 -16.20 -2.70
C GLU A 535 -16.07 -16.86 -2.96
N ALA A 536 -15.80 -17.32 -4.18
CA ALA A 536 -14.54 -17.98 -4.54
C ALA A 536 -13.93 -17.30 -5.76
N VAL A 537 -12.65 -16.92 -5.66
CA VAL A 537 -11.86 -16.26 -6.72
C VAL A 537 -10.56 -17.04 -6.89
N ASN A 538 -10.31 -17.59 -8.08
CA ASN A 538 -9.12 -18.41 -8.37
C ASN A 538 -8.89 -19.56 -7.37
N VAL A 539 -9.94 -20.36 -7.13
CA VAL A 539 -9.85 -21.55 -6.27
C VAL A 539 -9.73 -22.81 -7.14
N PHE A 540 -8.63 -23.53 -7.00
CA PHE A 540 -8.35 -24.79 -7.70
C PHE A 540 -8.58 -25.97 -6.76
N PHE A 541 -9.32 -26.97 -7.23
CA PHE A 541 -9.47 -28.25 -6.54
C PHE A 541 -8.66 -29.30 -7.29
N GLU A 542 -7.65 -29.86 -6.62
CA GLU A 542 -6.82 -30.94 -7.16
C GLU A 542 -7.24 -32.28 -6.57
N ARG A 543 -7.22 -33.30 -7.42
CA ARG A 543 -7.47 -34.69 -7.02
C ARG A 543 -6.15 -35.33 -6.63
N GLY A 544 -6.07 -35.91 -5.42
CA GLY A 544 -4.96 -36.79 -5.03
C GLY A 544 -4.73 -37.92 -6.04
N SER A 545 -3.47 -38.27 -6.27
CA SER A 545 -3.06 -39.25 -7.27
C SER A 545 -3.17 -40.70 -6.76
N ALA A 546 -4.38 -41.25 -6.61
CA ALA A 546 -4.58 -42.70 -6.51
C ALA A 546 -6.00 -43.16 -6.90
N ASN A 547 -6.09 -44.43 -7.29
CA ASN A 547 -7.25 -45.11 -7.87
C ASN A 547 -8.60 -44.87 -7.15
N LEU A 548 -9.63 -44.61 -7.95
CA LEU A 548 -11.00 -44.47 -7.50
C LEU A 548 -11.69 -45.82 -7.23
N GLY A 549 -12.15 -46.00 -6.00
CA GLY A 549 -13.46 -46.60 -5.77
C GLY A 549 -14.55 -45.54 -6.03
N ALA A 550 -15.60 -45.91 -6.76
CA ALA A 550 -16.71 -45.02 -7.11
C ALA A 550 -17.42 -44.50 -5.85
N GLY A 551 -17.51 -43.17 -5.66
CA GLY A 551 -18.38 -42.60 -4.61
C GLY A 551 -18.19 -41.15 -4.17
N GLY A 552 -17.07 -40.48 -4.48
CA GLY A 552 -16.85 -39.10 -4.03
C GLY A 552 -17.45 -38.04 -4.98
N CYS A 553 -18.60 -37.46 -4.64
CA CYS A 553 -19.14 -36.28 -5.32
C CYS A 553 -18.61 -34.98 -4.70
N LEU A 554 -18.16 -34.05 -5.54
CA LEU A 554 -17.84 -32.66 -5.15
C LEU A 554 -19.16 -31.91 -4.92
N PHE A 555 -19.49 -31.55 -3.67
CA PHE A 555 -20.55 -30.58 -3.37
C PHE A 555 -19.92 -29.19 -3.22
N VAL A 556 -20.38 -28.26 -4.06
CA VAL A 556 -20.25 -26.80 -3.88
C VAL A 556 -21.53 -26.29 -3.25
#